data_AF-A0A2D5XI88-F1
#
_entry.id   AF-A0A2D5XI88-F1
#
_cell.length_a   1.000
_cell.length_b   1.000
_cell.length_c   1.000
_cell.angle_alpha   90.00
_cell.angle_beta   90.00
_cell.angle_gamma   90.00
#
_symmetry.space_group_name_H-M   'P 1'
#
loop_
_entity.id
_entity.type
_entity.pdbx_description
1 polymer ?
#
loop_
_entity_poly.entity_id
_entity_poly.type
_entity_poly.pdbx_seq_one_letter_code
_entity_poly.pdbx_strand_id
1 'polypeptide(L)'
;MYMAFLLDGADSHLLTSEARKAFRGAHAHANLESLLNIFFGYLLCRLAIEAWVAKTVSVLLIVGALLHSGILILASFGLPVLKLAPLGSLTLVVMMALMAYGVMMTKQID
;
A
#
# COMPACT_ATOMS: atom_id res chain seq x y z
N MET A 1 -0.37 20.53 15.00
CA MET A 1 -0.43 22.00 14.92
C MET A 1 -1.36 22.46 13.79
N TYR A 2 -1.22 21.96 12.55
CA TYR A 2 -2.12 22.33 11.43
C TYR A 2 -3.59 21.90 11.61
N MET A 3 -3.85 20.71 12.16
CA MET A 3 -5.20 20.25 12.51
C MET A 3 -5.84 21.04 13.66
N ALA A 4 -5.04 21.64 14.55
CA ALA A 4 -5.57 22.43 15.67
C ALA A 4 -6.05 23.81 15.23
N PHE A 5 -5.51 24.34 14.12
CA PHE A 5 -5.83 25.67 13.60
C PHE A 5 -7.13 25.69 12.77
N LEU A 6 -7.53 24.58 12.16
CA LEU A 6 -8.75 24.48 11.35
C LEU A 6 -10.02 24.11 12.15
N LEU A 7 -9.91 23.86 13.47
CA LEU A 7 -10.93 23.20 14.28
C LEU A 7 -11.46 24.04 15.46
N ASP A 8 -11.40 25.36 15.36
CA ASP A 8 -11.82 26.30 16.43
C ASP A 8 -13.37 26.34 16.66
N GLY A 9 -14.16 25.56 15.92
CA GLY A 9 -15.64 25.59 15.98
C GLY A 9 -16.34 24.24 16.15
N ALA A 10 -15.63 23.14 16.35
CA ALA A 10 -16.21 21.79 16.47
C ALA A 10 -15.59 21.02 17.63
N ASP A 11 -16.36 20.13 18.27
CA ASP A 11 -15.97 19.36 19.47
C ASP A 11 -14.62 18.67 19.28
N SER A 12 -13.56 19.33 19.73
CA SER A 12 -12.16 18.98 19.43
C SER A 12 -11.79 17.56 19.86
N HIS A 13 -12.47 17.02 20.88
CA HIS A 13 -12.30 15.66 21.35
C HIS A 13 -12.85 14.60 20.39
N LEU A 14 -13.99 14.83 19.74
CA LEU A 14 -14.56 13.91 18.76
C LEU A 14 -13.68 13.86 17.50
N LEU A 15 -13.27 15.02 17.01
CA LEU A 15 -12.43 15.13 15.81
C LEU A 15 -11.04 14.52 16.00
N THR A 16 -10.44 14.69 17.18
CA THR A 16 -9.17 14.04 17.51
C THR A 16 -9.31 12.53 17.65
N SER A 17 -10.46 12.03 18.11
CA SER A 17 -10.73 10.59 18.20
C SER A 17 -10.89 9.93 16.83
N GLU A 18 -11.58 10.59 15.90
CA GLU A 18 -11.77 10.11 14.52
C GLU A 18 -10.47 10.17 13.71
N ALA A 19 -9.70 11.25 13.81
CA ALA A 19 -8.39 11.35 13.17
C ALA A 19 -7.42 10.26 13.69
N ARG A 20 -7.47 9.95 14.99
CA ARG A 20 -6.67 8.87 15.58
C ARG A 20 -7.09 7.49 15.06
N LYS A 21 -8.40 7.24 14.89
CA LYS A 21 -8.90 5.99 14.29
C LYS A 21 -8.44 5.84 12.84
N ALA A 22 -8.58 6.90 12.04
CA ALA A 22 -8.14 6.93 10.64
C ALA A 22 -6.63 6.62 10.52
N PHE A 23 -5.80 7.29 11.33
CA PHE A 23 -4.37 7.04 11.34
C PHE A 23 -4.01 5.60 11.74
N ARG A 24 -4.66 5.06 12.78
CA ARG A 24 -4.45 3.66 13.19
C ARG A 24 -4.82 2.68 12.09
N GLY A 25 -5.91 2.93 11.37
CA GLY A 25 -6.33 2.12 10.23
C GLY A 25 -5.33 2.18 9.07
N ALA A 26 -4.87 3.38 8.72
CA ALA A 26 -3.83 3.60 7.70
C ALA A 26 -2.51 2.91 8.09
N HIS A 27 -2.11 3.02 9.36
CA HIS A 27 -0.89 2.39 9.87
C HIS A 27 -0.98 0.84 9.84
N ALA A 28 -2.15 0.27 10.16
CA ALA A 28 -2.35 -1.17 10.06
C ALA A 28 -2.26 -1.68 8.60
N HIS A 29 -2.81 -0.94 7.63
CA HIS A 29 -2.65 -1.26 6.21
C HIS A 29 -1.19 -1.18 5.77
N ALA A 30 -0.45 -0.16 6.21
CA ALA A 30 0.98 -0.03 5.91
C ALA A 30 1.78 -1.24 6.41
N ASN A 31 1.47 -1.75 7.60
CA ASN A 31 2.12 -2.94 8.13
C ASN A 31 1.79 -4.21 7.32
N LEU A 32 0.54 -4.37 6.89
CA LEU A 32 0.13 -5.49 6.05
C LEU A 32 0.83 -5.45 4.67
N GLU A 33 0.92 -4.27 4.06
CA GLU A 33 1.61 -4.11 2.78
C GLU A 33 3.12 -4.31 2.90
N SER A 34 3.73 -3.90 4.02
CA SER A 34 5.14 -4.21 4.30
C SER A 34 5.37 -5.71 4.42
N LEU A 35 4.48 -6.43 5.12
CA LEU A 35 4.53 -7.89 5.21
C LEU A 35 4.41 -8.52 3.82
N LEU A 36 3.47 -8.04 3.00
CA LEU A 36 3.26 -8.51 1.64
C LEU A 36 4.50 -8.31 0.76
N ASN A 37 5.17 -7.17 0.92
CA ASN A 37 6.39 -6.83 0.18
C ASN A 37 7.57 -7.74 0.57
N ILE A 38 7.72 -8.05 1.87
CA ILE A 38 8.70 -9.04 2.34
C ILE A 38 8.37 -10.44 1.80
N PHE A 39 7.11 -10.87 1.89
CA PHE A 39 6.67 -12.18 1.45
C PHE A 39 6.89 -12.39 -0.06
N PHE A 40 6.45 -11.46 -0.90
CA PHE A 40 6.67 -11.57 -2.33
C PHE A 40 8.14 -11.34 -2.72
N GLY A 41 8.87 -10.47 -2.01
CA GLY A 41 10.32 -10.35 -2.19
C GLY A 41 11.03 -11.68 -1.95
N TYR A 42 10.65 -12.41 -0.90
CA TYR A 42 11.12 -13.77 -0.66
C TYR A 42 10.76 -14.74 -1.78
N LEU A 43 9.51 -14.71 -2.28
CA LEU A 43 9.09 -15.54 -3.41
C LEU A 43 9.88 -15.25 -4.68
N LEU A 44 10.14 -13.98 -5.00
CA LEU A 44 10.95 -13.58 -6.15
C LEU A 44 12.38 -14.11 -6.07
N CYS A 45 12.95 -14.22 -4.86
CA CYS A 45 14.27 -14.83 -4.66
C CYS A 45 14.25 -16.36 -4.81
N ARG A 46 13.11 -17.02 -4.59
CA ARG A 46 13.00 -18.48 -4.58
C ARG A 46 12.53 -19.08 -5.90
N LEU A 47 11.68 -18.36 -6.64
CA LEU A 47 11.12 -18.83 -7.91
C LEU A 47 12.02 -18.41 -9.08
N ALA A 48 12.22 -19.32 -10.03
CA ALA A 48 12.94 -19.06 -11.27
C ALA A 48 12.06 -18.28 -12.29
N ILE A 49 11.69 -17.06 -11.92
CA ILE A 49 10.88 -16.17 -12.75
C ILE A 49 11.79 -15.39 -13.70
N GLU A 50 11.27 -15.07 -14.88
CA GLU A 50 11.97 -14.23 -15.84
C GLU A 50 12.33 -12.86 -15.24
N ALA A 51 13.57 -12.41 -15.47
CA ALA A 51 14.14 -11.26 -14.78
C ALA A 51 13.33 -9.95 -14.94
N TRP A 52 12.70 -9.73 -16.11
CA TRP A 52 11.89 -8.54 -16.32
C TRP A 52 10.58 -8.58 -15.54
N VAL A 53 9.94 -9.75 -15.40
CA VAL A 53 8.73 -9.92 -14.58
C VAL A 53 9.08 -9.69 -13.11
N ALA A 54 10.14 -10.34 -12.62
CA ALA A 54 10.58 -10.20 -11.23
C ALA A 54 10.89 -8.74 -10.86
N LYS A 55 11.61 -8.02 -11.74
CA LYS A 55 11.92 -6.60 -11.54
C LYS A 55 10.66 -5.74 -11.54
N THR A 56 9.74 -6.00 -12.47
CA THR A 56 8.48 -5.24 -12.58
C THR A 56 7.61 -5.47 -11.34
N VAL A 57 7.43 -6.71 -10.89
CA VAL A 57 6.69 -7.05 -9.68
C VAL A 57 7.30 -6.38 -8.45
N SER A 58 8.63 -6.42 -8.30
CA SER A 58 9.33 -5.78 -7.18
C SER A 58 9.10 -4.26 -7.14
N VAL A 59 9.18 -3.58 -8.29
CA VAL A 59 8.90 -2.13 -8.36
C VAL A 59 7.43 -1.84 -8.06
N LEU A 60 6.51 -2.61 -8.64
CA LEU A 60 5.06 -2.44 -8.42
C LEU A 60 4.66 -2.67 -6.97
N LEU A 61 5.33 -3.58 -6.26
CA LEU A 61 5.12 -3.79 -4.82
C LEU A 61 5.44 -2.55 -4.01
N ILE A 62 6.59 -1.93 -4.27
CA ILE A 62 7.02 -0.72 -3.55
C ILE A 62 6.10 0.45 -3.90
N VAL A 63 5.82 0.67 -5.19
CA VAL A 63 4.93 1.74 -5.65
C VAL A 63 3.51 1.53 -5.15
N GLY A 64 3.00 0.30 -5.18
CA GLY A 64 1.68 -0.07 -4.67
C GLY A 64 1.55 0.20 -3.17
N ALA A 65 2.57 -0.15 -2.38
CA ALA A 65 2.58 0.13 -0.94
C ALA A 65 2.61 1.65 -0.65
N LEU A 66 3.40 2.42 -1.42
CA LEU A 66 3.45 3.87 -1.28
C LEU A 66 2.14 4.54 -1.69
N LEU A 67 1.52 4.10 -2.79
CA LEU A 67 0.26 4.65 -3.25
C LEU A 67 -0.88 4.25 -2.33
N HIS A 68 -1.03 2.97 -1.99
CA HIS A 68 -2.16 2.54 -1.18
C HIS A 68 -2.05 3.03 0.27
N SER A 69 -1.02 2.62 1.02
CA SER A 69 -0.89 3.04 2.41
C SER A 69 -0.44 4.49 2.58
N GLY A 70 0.42 5.00 1.69
CA GLY A 70 0.87 6.40 1.78
C GLY A 70 -0.27 7.40 1.57
N ILE A 71 -1.22 7.14 0.65
CA ILE A 71 -2.40 7.99 0.47
C ILE A 71 -3.29 7.96 1.72
N LEU A 72 -3.46 6.80 2.37
CA LEU A 72 -4.25 6.69 3.60
C LEU A 72 -3.61 7.47 4.77
N ILE A 73 -2.27 7.45 4.86
CA ILE A 73 -1.53 8.24 5.85
C ILE A 73 -1.69 9.73 5.54
N LEU A 74 -1.47 10.18 4.30
CA LEU A 74 -1.63 11.59 3.92
C LEU A 74 -3.08 12.08 4.11
N ALA A 75 -4.08 11.24 3.83
CA ALA A 75 -5.48 11.54 4.10
C ALA A 75 -5.74 11.71 5.61
N SER A 76 -5.07 10.93 6.46
CA SER A 76 -5.14 11.08 7.92
C SER A 76 -4.52 12.40 8.41
N PHE A 77 -3.66 13.04 7.62
CA PHE A 77 -3.15 14.39 7.87
C PHE A 77 -4.05 15.50 7.31
N GLY A 78 -5.22 15.15 6.74
CA GLY A 78 -6.19 16.11 6.21
C GLY A 78 -5.94 16.55 4.77
N LEU A 79 -5.04 15.89 4.02
CA LEU A 79 -4.86 16.18 2.60
C LEU A 79 -6.01 15.56 1.77
N PRO A 80 -6.53 16.25 0.75
CA PRO A 80 -7.64 15.79 -0.09
C PRO A 80 -7.22 14.73 -1.13
N VAL A 81 -6.31 13.82 -0.76
CA VAL A 81 -5.73 12.81 -1.66
C VAL A 81 -6.52 11.50 -1.69
N LEU A 82 -7.56 11.35 -0.85
CA LEU A 82 -8.34 10.11 -0.76
C LEU A 82 -8.98 9.68 -2.09
N LYS A 83 -9.24 10.63 -3.00
CA LYS A 83 -9.74 10.35 -4.37
C LYS A 83 -8.76 9.50 -5.20
N LEU A 84 -7.48 9.50 -4.84
CA LEU A 84 -6.44 8.71 -5.48
C LEU A 84 -6.29 7.30 -4.86
N ALA A 85 -6.98 6.99 -3.76
CA ALA A 85 -6.89 5.68 -3.11
C ALA A 85 -7.18 4.48 -4.06
N PRO A 86 -8.15 4.56 -5.00
CA PRO A 86 -8.38 3.47 -5.96
C PRO A 86 -7.17 3.15 -6.84
N LEU A 87 -6.30 4.14 -7.11
CA LEU A 87 -5.09 3.95 -7.89
C LEU A 87 -4.08 3.05 -7.15
N GLY A 88 -3.97 3.21 -5.82
CA GLY A 88 -3.16 2.35 -4.98
C GLY A 88 -3.67 0.90 -5.00
N SER A 89 -4.97 0.71 -4.79
CA SER A 89 -5.59 -0.62 -4.82
C SER A 89 -5.44 -1.30 -6.19
N LEU A 90 -5.62 -0.55 -7.29
CA LEU A 90 -5.41 -1.06 -8.66
C LEU A 90 -3.97 -1.54 -8.88
N THR A 91 -3.00 -0.80 -8.35
CA THR A 91 -1.58 -1.16 -8.47
C THR A 91 -1.29 -2.51 -7.81
N LEU A 92 -1.88 -2.77 -6.63
CA LEU A 92 -1.75 -4.06 -5.95
C LEU A 92 -2.42 -5.21 -6.71
N VAL A 93 -3.60 -4.98 -7.30
CA VAL A 93 -4.29 -6.00 -8.12
C VAL A 93 -3.47 -6.37 -9.35
N VAL A 94 -2.92 -5.37 -10.05
CA VAL A 94 -2.05 -5.59 -11.21
C VAL A 94 -0.78 -6.34 -10.80
N MET A 95 -0.19 -5.98 -9.66
CA MET A 95 0.96 -6.68 -9.10
C MET A 95 0.67 -8.16 -8.81
N MET A 96 -0.47 -8.47 -8.17
CA MET A 96 -0.88 -9.84 -7.90
C MET A 96 -1.10 -10.64 -9.20
N ALA A 97 -1.74 -10.03 -10.20
CA ALA A 97 -1.94 -10.66 -11.50
C ALA A 97 -0.62 -10.95 -12.23
N LEU A 98 0.31 -10.00 -12.21
CA LEU A 98 1.62 -10.16 -12.84
C LEU A 98 2.47 -11.22 -12.12
N MET A 99 2.39 -11.27 -10.78
CA MET A 99 3.05 -12.29 -9.99
C MET A 99 2.48 -13.68 -10.30
N ALA A 100 1.15 -13.83 -10.35
CA ALA A 100 0.49 -15.08 -10.73
C ALA A 100 0.92 -15.54 -12.14
N TYR A 101 0.94 -14.62 -13.11
CA TYR A 101 1.47 -14.88 -14.45
C TYR A 101 2.93 -15.35 -14.41
N GLY A 102 3.78 -14.67 -13.63
CA GLY A 102 5.18 -15.05 -13.45
C GLY A 102 5.35 -16.47 -12.90
N VAL A 103 4.53 -16.87 -11.93
CA VAL A 103 4.51 -18.25 -11.41
C VAL A 103 4.07 -19.25 -12.47
N MET A 104 2.99 -18.98 -13.20
CA MET A 104 2.50 -19.90 -14.25
C MET A 104 3.52 -20.11 -15.39
N MET A 105 4.33 -19.08 -15.67
CA MET A 105 5.38 -19.13 -16.69
C MET A 105 6.71 -19.68 -16.16
N THR A 106 6.85 -19.91 -14.84
CA THR A 106 8.04 -20.59 -14.33
C THR A 106 8.08 -22.01 -14.87
N LYS A 107 9.10 -22.30 -15.69
CA LYS A 107 9.40 -23.69 -16.06
C LYS A 107 9.76 -24.43 -14.78
N GLN A 108 9.02 -25.48 -14.46
CA GLN A 108 9.40 -26.38 -13.39
C GLN A 108 10.78 -26.95 -13.76
N ILE A 109 11.75 -26.61 -12.92
CA ILE A 109 13.06 -27.25 -12.96
C ILE A 109 12.83 -28.55 -12.18
N ASP A 110 12.58 -29.64 -12.91
CA ASP A 110 12.56 -30.99 -12.34
C ASP A 110 13.93 -31.34 -11.74
#